data_AF-A0A1G7LM92-F1
#
_entry.id   AF-A0A1G7LM92-F1
#
_cell.length_a   1.000
_cell.length_b   1.000
_cell.length_c   1.000
_cell.angle_alpha   90.00
_cell.angle_beta   90.00
_cell.angle_gamma   90.00
#
_symmetry.space_group_name_H-M   'P 1'
#
loop_
_entity.id
_entity.type
_entity.pdbx_description
1 polymer ?
#
loop_
_entity_poly.entity_id
_entity_poly.type
_entity_poly.pdbx_seq_one_letter_code
_entity_poly.pdbx_strand_id
1 'polypeptide(L)' 'MVHNNDTTKNRSFKHLSSYERGEIYALLKEGRSIRYIAKKLNRS' A
#
# COMPACT_ATOMS: atom_id res chain seq x y z
N MET A 1 -0.25 -38.84 -10.58
CA MET A 1 0.31 -37.73 -9.77
C MET A 1 -0.18 -36.43 -10.39
N VAL A 2 -0.98 -35.65 -9.69
CA VAL A 2 -1.44 -34.33 -10.18
C VAL A 2 -0.33 -33.34 -9.86
N HIS A 3 0.22 -32.70 -10.89
CA HIS A 3 1.17 -31.60 -10.72
C HIS A 3 0.37 -30.32 -10.51
N ASN A 4 0.25 -29.88 -9.25
CA ASN A 4 -0.30 -28.56 -8.94
C ASN A 4 0.70 -27.49 -9.40
N ASN A 5 0.54 -27.01 -10.63
CA ASN A 5 1.23 -25.82 -11.14
C ASN A 5 0.65 -24.55 -10.49
N ASP A 6 0.80 -24.43 -9.18
CA ASP A 6 0.42 -23.22 -8.44
C ASP A 6 1.40 -22.09 -8.81
N THR A 7 0.96 -21.19 -9.70
CA THR A 7 1.69 -19.98 -10.10
C THR A 7 1.63 -18.87 -9.03
N THR A 8 1.16 -19.19 -7.82
CA THR A 8 1.18 -18.32 -6.65
C THR A 8 2.62 -18.12 -6.18
N LYS A 9 3.40 -17.34 -6.94
CA LYS A 9 4.62 -16.72 -6.45
C LYS A 9 4.28 -16.00 -5.15
N ASN A 10 5.08 -16.19 -4.11
CA ASN A 10 4.91 -15.60 -2.80
C ASN A 10 4.77 -14.07 -2.92
N ARG A 11 3.54 -13.55 -2.98
CA ARG A 11 3.28 -12.13 -3.17
C ARG A 11 3.46 -11.45 -1.82
N SER A 12 4.56 -10.74 -1.63
CA SER A 12 4.68 -9.85 -0.48
C SER A 12 3.82 -8.61 -0.74
N PHE A 13 2.60 -8.62 -0.20
CA PHE A 13 1.81 -7.41 -0.16
C PHE A 13 2.51 -6.41 0.78
N LYS A 14 3.00 -5.30 0.22
CA LYS A 14 3.52 -4.20 1.05
C LYS A 14 2.33 -3.51 1.71
N HIS A 15 1.93 -4.00 2.87
CA HIS A 15 0.93 -3.35 3.70
C HIS A 15 1.43 -1.98 4.17
N LEU A 16 0.49 -1.06 4.41
CA LEU A 16 0.78 0.22 5.06
C LEU A 16 1.14 -0.06 6.53
N SER A 17 2.26 0.49 6.97
CA SER A 17 2.59 0.48 8.40
C SER A 17 1.62 1.38 9.19
N SER A 18 1.55 1.19 10.50
CA SER A 18 0.74 2.05 11.38
C SER A 18 1.11 3.53 11.28
N TYR A 19 2.40 3.81 11.04
CA TYR A 19 2.90 5.16 10.83
C TYR A 19 2.36 5.78 9.54
N GLU A 20 2.47 5.05 8.42
CA GLU A 20 1.95 5.51 7.12
C GLU A 20 0.43 5.74 7.16
N ARG A 21 -0.30 4.90 7.90
CA ARG A 21 -1.75 5.11 8.13
C ARG A 21 -2.02 6.42 8.88
N GLY A 22 -1.20 6.76 9.87
CA GLY A 22 -1.30 8.03 10.60
C GLY A 22 -1.03 9.24 9.69
N GLU A 23 0.01 9.16 8.85
CA GLU A 23 0.31 10.22 7.89
C GLU A 23 -0.82 10.41 6.86
N ILE A 24 -1.39 9.32 6.32
CA ILE A 24 -2.53 9.38 5.41
C ILE A 24 -3.71 10.09 6.09
N TYR A 25 -4.05 9.71 7.32
CA TYR A 25 -5.15 10.31 8.06
C TYR A 25 -4.96 11.81 8.30
N ALA A 26 -3.75 12.22 8.71
CA ALA A 26 -3.43 13.64 8.90
C ALA A 26 -3.57 14.43 7.59
N LEU A 27 -3.03 13.92 6.48
CA LEU A 27 -3.09 14.59 5.18
C LEU A 27 -4.50 14.65 4.59
N LEU A 28 -5.32 13.62 4.83
CA LEU A 28 -6.74 13.64 4.46
C LEU A 28 -7.50 14.70 5.26
N LYS A 29 -7.21 14.83 6.57
CA LYS A 29 -7.81 15.85 7.43
C LYS A 29 -7.43 17.27 7.01
N GLU A 30 -6.23 17.45 6.47
CA GLU A 30 -5.78 18.71 5.83
C GLU A 30 -6.44 18.99 4.46
N GLY A 31 -7.22 18.05 3.91
CA GLY A 31 -7.86 18.20 2.60
C GLY A 31 -6.90 17.98 1.41
N ARG A 32 -5.79 17.27 1.61
CA ARG A 32 -4.84 16.95 0.53
C ARG A 32 -5.44 15.91 -0.42
N SER A 33 -5.08 16.00 -1.71
CA SER A 33 -5.51 15.03 -2.71
C SER A 33 -4.81 13.68 -2.52
N ILE A 34 -5.49 12.59 -2.91
CA ILE A 34 -4.94 11.24 -2.84
C ILE A 34 -3.64 11.12 -3.64
N ARG A 35 -3.57 11.76 -4.82
CA ARG A 35 -2.35 11.80 -5.64
C ARG A 35 -1.17 12.43 -4.91
N TYR A 36 -1.43 13.51 -4.16
CA TYR A 36 -0.39 14.16 -3.35
C TYR A 36 0.09 13.24 -2.22
N ILE A 37 -0.82 12.58 -1.53
CA ILE A 37 -0.52 11.64 -0.44
C ILE A 37 0.31 10.46 -0.93
N ALA A 38 -0.08 9.86 -2.06
CA ALA A 38 0.65 8.77 -2.72
C ALA A 38 2.09 9.17 -3.07
N LYS A 39 2.26 10.37 -3.66
CA LYS A 39 3.59 10.92 -3.99
C LYS A 39 4.43 11.18 -2.73
N LYS A 40 3.83 11.70 -1.66
CA LYS A 40 4.53 11.97 -0.39
C LYS A 40 5.00 10.69 0.30
N LEU A 41 4.20 9.63 0.22
CA LEU A 41 4.53 8.32 0.78
C LEU A 41 5.44 7.47 -0.13
N ASN A 42 5.85 7.99 -1.29
CA ASN A 42 6.58 7.24 -2.32
C ASN A 42 5.89 5.91 -2.69
N ARG A 43 4.56 5.90 -2.67
CA ARG A 43 3.73 4.76 -3.09
C ARG A 43 3.07 5.17 -4.40
N SER A 44 3.65 4.73 -5.52
CA SER A 44 3.11 4.92 -6.88
C SER A 44 2.03 3.91 -7.20
#